data_AF-A0A2D5AXJ5-F1
#
_entry.id   AF-A0A2D5AXJ5-F1
#
_cell.length_a   1.000
_cell.length_b   1.000
_cell.length_c   1.000
_cell.angle_alpha   90.00
_cell.angle_beta   90.00
_cell.angle_gamma   90.00
#
_symmetry.space_group_name_H-M   'P 1'
#
loop_
_entity.id
_entity.type
_entity.pdbx_description
1 polymer ?
#
loop_
_entity_poly.entity_id
_entity_poly.type
_entity_poly.pdbx_seq_one_letter_code
_entity_poly.pdbx_strand_id
1 'polypeptide(L)'
;MSYTCALLITLVVEALLALTLVAREERPVVLLACLSVNALTHPVASFLLARGAGSMEAIEVAVLCAEALCYRVALGPGLRRALTLAFVCNGVTWGLSYLV
;
A
#
# COMPACT_ATOMS: atom_id res chain seq x y z
N MET A 1 14.36 10.51 -3.23
CA MET A 1 14.22 9.86 -1.90
C MET A 1 14.82 8.45 -1.92
N SER A 2 15.34 7.91 -0.80
CA SER A 2 15.74 6.48 -0.77
C SER A 2 14.49 5.60 -0.72
N TYR A 3 14.54 4.42 -1.34
CA TYR A 3 13.43 3.48 -1.41
C TYR A 3 12.86 3.11 -0.03
N THR A 4 13.76 2.94 0.93
CA THR A 4 13.43 2.64 2.33
C THR A 4 12.64 3.76 2.99
N CYS A 5 12.94 5.03 2.69
CA CYS A 5 12.16 6.14 3.21
C CYS A 5 10.74 6.14 2.66
N ALA A 6 10.54 5.80 1.38
CA ALA A 6 9.21 5.73 0.78
C ALA A 6 8.36 4.66 1.48
N LEU A 7 8.90 3.45 1.62
CA LEU A 7 8.25 2.35 2.34
C LEU A 7 7.90 2.72 3.79
N LEU A 8 8.82 3.35 4.53
CA LEU A 8 8.54 3.74 5.92
C LEU A 8 7.41 4.77 6.01
N ILE A 9 7.37 5.73 5.08
CA ILE A 9 6.29 6.71 5.01
C ILE A 9 4.97 6.02 4.68
N THR A 10 4.94 5.10 3.70
CA THR A 10 3.75 4.30 3.37
C THR A 10 3.25 3.58 4.61
N LEU A 11 4.12 2.83 5.31
CA LEU A 11 3.74 2.06 6.49
C LEU A 11 3.20 2.93 7.63
N VAL A 12 3.77 4.11 7.86
CA VAL A 12 3.29 5.05 8.89
C VAL A 12 1.93 5.61 8.52
N VAL A 13 1.74 6.06 7.27
CA VAL A 13 0.46 6.59 6.78
C VAL A 13 -0.62 5.51 6.85
N GLU A 14 -0.33 4.31 6.36
CA GLU A 14 -1.24 3.18 6.43
C GLU A 14 -1.60 2.80 7.86
N ALA A 15 -0.64 2.79 8.78
CA ALA A 15 -0.90 2.50 10.18
C ALA A 15 -1.82 3.55 10.82
N LEU A 16 -1.59 4.84 10.55
CA LEU A 16 -2.45 5.92 11.04
C LEU A 16 -3.87 5.82 10.48
N LEU A 17 -4.01 5.48 9.19
CA LEU A 17 -5.31 5.26 8.54
C LEU A 17 -6.03 4.03 9.13
N ALA A 18 -5.31 2.92 9.35
CA ALA A 18 -5.87 1.74 9.99
C ALA A 18 -6.34 2.03 11.42
N LEU A 19 -5.57 2.82 12.19
CA LEU A 19 -5.92 3.21 13.56
C LEU A 19 -7.13 4.14 13.63
N THR A 20 -7.43 4.90 12.58
CA THR A 20 -8.52 5.90 12.55
C THR A 20 -9.79 5.37 11.88
N LEU A 21 -9.67 4.59 10.81
CA LEU A 21 -10.78 4.18 9.95
C LEU A 21 -11.33 2.78 10.25
N VAL A 22 -10.58 1.96 11.01
CA VAL A 22 -10.91 0.55 11.24
C VAL A 22 -11.27 0.30 12.72
N ALA A 23 -12.29 -0.55 12.93
CA ALA A 23 -12.70 -0.99 14.25
C ALA A 23 -11.53 -1.61 15.02
N ARG A 24 -11.50 -1.39 16.35
CA ARG A 24 -10.37 -1.80 17.20
C ARG A 24 -9.99 -3.28 17.08
N GLU A 25 -10.99 -4.12 16.88
CA GLU A 25 -10.87 -5.58 16.78
C GLU A 25 -10.19 -6.02 15.46
N GLU A 26 -10.36 -5.24 14.39
CA GLU A 26 -9.83 -5.53 13.05
C GLU A 26 -8.44 -4.92 12.81
N ARG A 27 -8.04 -3.91 13.60
CA ARG A 27 -6.74 -3.22 13.50
C ARG A 27 -5.52 -4.15 13.38
N PRO A 28 -5.33 -5.17 14.24
CA PRO A 28 -4.14 -6.03 14.13
C PRO A 28 -4.08 -6.78 12.79
N VAL A 29 -5.23 -7.22 12.27
CA VAL A 29 -5.30 -7.91 10.97
C VAL A 29 -4.99 -6.94 9.82
N VAL A 30 -5.54 -5.72 9.86
CA VAL A 30 -5.25 -4.67 8.87
C VAL A 30 -3.78 -4.30 8.88
N LEU A 31 -3.21 -4.05 10.05
CA LEU A 31 -1.80 -3.69 10.17
C LEU A 31 -0.89 -4.81 9.67
N LEU A 32 -1.20 -6.07 9.99
CA LEU A 32 -0.44 -7.21 9.50
C LEU A 32 -0.55 -7.37 7.99
N ALA A 33 -1.75 -7.18 7.42
CA ALA A 33 -1.96 -7.19 5.98
C ALA A 33 -1.16 -6.05 5.31
N CYS A 34 -1.23 -4.83 5.83
CA CYS A 34 -0.47 -3.68 5.35
C CYS A 34 1.03 -3.95 5.32
N LEU A 35 1.59 -4.41 6.43
CA LEU A 35 3.01 -4.76 6.54
C LEU A 35 3.39 -5.86 5.57
N SER A 36 2.60 -6.93 5.51
CA SER A 36 2.92 -8.11 4.70
C SER A 36 2.85 -7.80 3.21
N VAL A 37 1.85 -7.04 2.80
CA VAL A 37 1.68 -6.68 1.40
C VAL A 37 2.75 -5.69 0.97
N ASN A 38 2.98 -4.61 1.72
CA ASN A 38 4.05 -3.66 1.42
C ASN A 38 5.44 -4.33 1.42
N ALA A 39 5.69 -5.27 2.33
CA ALA A 39 6.94 -6.04 2.35
C ALA A 39 7.14 -6.91 1.10
N LEU A 40 6.07 -7.25 0.38
CA LEU A 40 6.08 -8.02 -0.87
C LEU A 40 6.08 -7.12 -2.11
N THR A 41 5.16 -6.16 -2.19
CA THR A 41 4.98 -5.30 -3.35
C THR A 41 6.19 -4.40 -3.57
N HIS A 42 6.80 -3.91 -2.50
CA HIS A 42 7.95 -3.03 -2.64
C HIS A 42 9.20 -3.74 -3.24
N PRO A 43 9.72 -4.86 -2.73
CA PRO A 43 10.86 -5.53 -3.37
C PRO A 43 10.58 -5.91 -4.83
N VAL A 44 9.36 -6.34 -5.14
CA VAL A 44 8.93 -6.69 -6.50
C VAL A 44 8.92 -5.47 -7.42
N ALA A 45 8.34 -4.35 -6.99
CA ALA A 45 8.32 -3.10 -7.74
C ALA A 45 9.73 -2.61 -8.06
N SER A 46 10.63 -2.61 -7.07
CA SER A 46 12.05 -2.26 -7.25
C SER A 46 12.76 -3.17 -8.25
N PHE A 47 12.50 -4.48 -8.17
CA PHE A 47 13.09 -5.44 -9.10
C PHE A 47 12.61 -5.20 -10.54
N LEU A 48 11.31 -4.93 -10.74
CA LEU A 48 10.72 -4.64 -12.05
C LEU A 48 11.24 -3.34 -12.65
N LEU A 49 11.34 -2.28 -11.84
CA LEU A 49 11.93 -0.99 -12.22
C LEU A 49 13.39 -1.16 -12.66
N ALA A 50 14.20 -1.88 -11.87
CA ALA A 50 15.61 -2.12 -12.20
C ALA A 50 15.80 -2.93 -13.49
N ARG A 51 14.81 -3.75 -13.87
CA ARG A 51 14.81 -4.53 -15.12
C ARG A 51 14.23 -3.78 -16.32
N GLY A 52 13.76 -2.54 -16.13
CA GLY A 52 13.08 -1.78 -17.18
C GLY A 52 11.79 -2.43 -17.67
N ALA A 53 11.11 -3.20 -16.81
CA ALA A 53 9.95 -4.01 -17.19
C ALA A 53 8.67 -3.18 -17.45
N GLY A 54 8.70 -1.86 -17.23
CA GLY A 54 7.60 -0.95 -17.46
C GLY A 54 7.94 0.48 -17.03
N SER A 55 7.03 1.41 -17.30
CA SER A 55 7.13 2.75 -16.73
C SER A 55 6.85 2.70 -15.22
N MET A 56 7.36 3.70 -14.48
CA MET A 56 7.14 3.81 -13.04
C MET A 56 5.64 3.84 -12.72
N GLU A 57 4.84 4.57 -13.50
CA GLU A 57 3.40 4.68 -13.27
C GLU A 57 2.69 3.33 -13.46
N ALA A 58 3.09 2.54 -14.46
CA ALA A 58 2.50 1.22 -14.70
C ALA A 58 2.77 0.25 -13.54
N ILE A 59 3.97 0.32 -12.95
CA ILE A 59 4.36 -0.50 -11.80
C ILE A 59 3.60 -0.07 -10.55
N GLU A 60 3.46 1.24 -10.31
CA GLU A 60 2.68 1.77 -9.18
C GLU A 60 1.20 1.38 -9.28
N VAL A 61 0.60 1.44 -10.47
CA VAL A 61 -0.79 0.98 -10.68
C VAL A 61 -0.92 -0.52 -10.40
N ALA A 62 0.04 -1.33 -10.81
CA ALA A 62 0.02 -2.77 -10.53
C ALA A 62 0.15 -3.07 -9.03
N VAL A 63 1.02 -2.34 -8.32
CA VAL A 63 1.18 -2.41 -6.86
C VAL A 63 -0.12 -2.03 -6.14
N LEU A 64 -0.72 -0.90 -6.51
CA LEU A 64 -2.02 -0.46 -6.00
C LEU A 64 -3.09 -1.54 -6.16
N CYS A 65 -3.17 -2.14 -7.36
CA CYS A 65 -4.15 -3.20 -7.64
C CYS A 65 -3.89 -4.46 -6.79
N ALA A 66 -2.62 -4.87 -6.64
CA ALA A 66 -2.24 -6.00 -5.81
C ALA A 66 -2.58 -5.75 -4.33
N GLU A 67 -2.29 -4.55 -3.83
CA GLU A 67 -2.62 -4.12 -2.47
C GLU A 67 -4.12 -4.12 -2.20
N ALA A 68 -4.90 -3.52 -3.09
CA ALA A 68 -6.35 -3.54 -3.00
C ALA A 68 -6.93 -4.97 -2.97
N LEU A 69 -6.36 -5.88 -3.76
CA LEU A 69 -6.79 -7.27 -3.80
C LEU A 69 -6.43 -8.01 -2.51
N CYS A 70 -5.20 -7.83 -2.01
CA CYS A 70 -4.74 -8.45 -0.77
C CYS A 70 -5.53 -7.94 0.44
N TYR A 71 -5.84 -6.64 0.54
CA TYR A 71 -6.71 -6.12 1.60
C TYR A 71 -8.12 -6.69 1.52
N ARG A 72 -8.67 -6.83 0.32
CA ARG A 72 -9.98 -7.46 0.13
C ARG A 72 -9.99 -8.91 0.65
N VAL A 73 -8.96 -9.68 0.33
CA VAL A 73 -8.83 -11.08 0.76
C VAL A 73 -8.58 -11.19 2.26
N ALA A 74 -7.70 -10.36 2.82
CA ALA A 74 -7.27 -10.44 4.21
C ALA A 74 -8.33 -9.94 5.20
N LEU A 75 -9.10 -8.92 4.82
CA LEU A 75 -10.01 -8.24 5.75
C LEU A 75 -11.43 -8.77 5.65
N GLY A 76 -11.89 -9.15 4.46
CA GLY A 76 -13.27 -9.61 4.27
C GLY A 76 -14.43 -8.59 4.33
N PRO A 77 -14.31 -7.27 4.65
CA PRO A 77 -15.43 -6.36 4.51
C PRO A 77 -15.65 -5.99 3.04
N GLY A 78 -16.87 -5.57 2.70
CA GLY A 78 -17.30 -5.29 1.33
C GLY A 78 -16.33 -4.42 0.52
N LEU A 79 -16.15 -4.78 -0.75
CA LEU A 79 -15.23 -4.24 -1.76
C LEU A 79 -14.97 -2.73 -1.68
N ARG A 80 -16.00 -1.94 -1.34
CA ARG A 80 -15.92 -0.48 -1.20
C ARG A 80 -14.92 -0.03 -0.14
N ARG A 81 -14.89 -0.65 1.04
CA ARG A 81 -13.98 -0.26 2.13
C ARG A 81 -12.52 -0.60 1.79
N ALA A 82 -12.28 -1.77 1.21
CA ALA A 82 -10.95 -2.20 0.78
C ALA A 82 -10.39 -1.29 -0.32
N LEU A 83 -11.22 -0.93 -1.31
CA LEU A 83 -10.84 0.03 -2.35
C LEU A 83 -10.55 1.42 -1.78
N THR A 84 -11.39 1.94 -0.88
CA THR A 84 -11.15 3.26 -0.27
C THR A 84 -9.85 3.28 0.54
N LEU A 85 -9.58 2.24 1.34
CA LEU A 85 -8.32 2.13 2.08
C LEU A 85 -7.13 2.07 1.13
N ALA A 86 -7.14 1.20 0.13
CA ALA A 86 -6.06 1.10 -0.85
C ALA A 86 -5.82 2.42 -1.59
N PHE A 87 -6.88 3.10 -2.03
CA PHE A 87 -6.78 4.36 -2.76
C PHE A 87 -6.27 5.51 -1.89
N VAL A 88 -6.69 5.58 -0.62
CA VAL A 88 -6.22 6.63 0.31
C VAL A 88 -4.77 6.36 0.68
N CYS A 89 -4.41 5.12 1.02
CA CYS A 89 -3.04 4.76 1.37
C CYS A 89 -2.09 5.02 0.21
N ASN A 90 -2.36 4.45 -0.96
CA ASN A 90 -1.50 4.62 -2.13
C ASN A 90 -1.55 6.05 -2.70
N GLY A 91 -2.71 6.72 -2.68
CA GLY A 91 -2.84 8.09 -3.16
C GLY A 91 -2.07 9.09 -2.32
N VAL A 92 -2.05 8.92 -0.99
CA VAL A 92 -1.22 9.74 -0.10
C VAL A 92 0.26 9.47 -0.34
N THR A 93 0.67 8.21 -0.49
CA THR A 93 2.07 7.86 -0.78
C THR A 93 2.51 8.39 -2.15
N TRP A 94 1.67 8.27 -3.18
CA TRP A 94 1.94 8.79 -4.52
C TRP A 94 2.07 10.31 -4.52
N GLY A 95 1.17 11.01 -3.82
CA GLY A 95 1.27 12.47 -3.64
C GLY A 95 2.55 12.89 -2.90
N LEU A 96 2.99 12.10 -1.91
CA LEU A 96 4.24 12.35 -1.19
C LEU A 96 5.48 12.11 -2.07
N SER A 97 5.43 11.18 -3.04
CA SER A 97 6.51 10.97 -4.01
C SER A 97 6.77 12.17 -4.93
N TYR A 98 5.81 13.09 -5.10
CA TYR A 98 5.99 14.33 -5.86
C TYR A 98 6.43 15.53 -5.00
N LEU A 99 6.29 15.42 -3.68
CA LEU A 99 6.69 16.47 -2.74
C LEU A 99 8.14 16.34 -2.27
N VAL A 100 8.81 15.20 -2.55
CA VAL A 100 10.16 14.87 -2.04
C VAL A 100 11.12 14.39 -3.11
#